data_AF-A0A4Y9XZB5-F1
#
_entry.id   AF-A0A4Y9XZB5-F1
#
_cell.length_a   1.000
_cell.length_b   1.000
_cell.length_c   1.000
_cell.angle_alpha   90.00
_cell.angle_beta   90.00
_cell.angle_gamma   90.00
#
_symmetry.space_group_name_H-M   'P 1'
#
loop_
_entity.id
_entity.type
_entity.pdbx_description
1 polymer ?
#
loop_
_entity_poly.entity_id
_entity_poly.type
_entity_poly.pdbx_seq_one_letter_code
_entity_poly.pdbx_strand_id
1 'polypeptide(L)'
;MSVKYASKSAMRSLKNIAHGYSETQTKVRSATSNDHIPPSGLQMHEIAVLSYNPIDFTEIIEIIDKRLNDKGKYWRHVYKHEN
;
A
#
# COMPACT_ATOMS: atom_id res chain seq x y z
N MET A 1 -2.68 -8.75 22.41
CA MET A 1 -2.27 -8.14 21.11
C MET A 1 -0.83 -7.65 21.25
N SER A 2 0.11 -8.18 20.47
CA SER A 2 1.56 -8.13 20.77
C SER A 2 2.22 -6.79 20.38
N VAL A 3 3.04 -6.26 21.28
CA VAL A 3 3.90 -5.07 21.15
C VAL A 3 4.75 -5.05 19.84
N LYS A 4 5.01 -6.22 19.26
CA LYS A 4 5.75 -6.37 17.98
C LYS A 4 5.04 -5.79 16.75
N TYR A 5 3.71 -5.66 16.79
CA TYR A 5 2.94 -5.06 15.68
C TYR A 5 2.92 -3.53 15.77
N ALA A 6 2.89 -2.99 16.99
CA ALA A 6 2.98 -1.55 17.23
C ALA A 6 4.31 -0.96 16.73
N SER A 7 5.43 -1.67 16.93
CA SER A 7 6.75 -1.23 16.46
C SER A 7 6.89 -1.24 14.93
N LYS A 8 6.35 -2.25 14.23
CA LYS A 8 6.35 -2.28 12.76
C LYS A 8 5.47 -1.19 12.15
N SER A 9 4.29 -0.95 12.73
CA SER A 9 3.38 0.11 12.28
C SER A 9 4.03 1.49 12.43
N ALA A 10 4.63 1.78 13.59
CA ALA A 10 5.35 3.03 13.83
C ALA A 10 6.54 3.22 12.87
N MET A 11 7.33 2.16 12.62
CA MET A 11 8.45 2.22 11.68
C MET A 11 8.01 2.54 10.24
N ARG A 12 6.80 2.11 9.87
CA ARG A 12 6.21 2.36 8.54
C ARG A 12 5.72 3.80 8.42
N SER A 13 5.06 4.33 9.44
CA SER A 13 4.66 5.74 9.49
C SER A 13 5.86 6.69 9.41
N LEU A 14 6.94 6.38 10.16
CA LEU A 14 8.20 7.13 10.08
C LEU A 14 8.82 7.08 8.68
N LYS A 15 8.84 5.91 8.04
CA LYS A 15 9.33 5.78 6.65
C LYS A 15 8.46 6.55 5.66
N ASN A 16 7.15 6.64 5.89
CA ASN A 16 6.29 7.42 5.00
C ASN A 16 6.60 8.92 5.08
N ILE A 17 6.82 9.44 6.28
CA ILE A 17 7.23 10.82 6.50
C ILE A 17 8.63 11.08 5.91
N ALA A 18 9.60 10.20 6.18
CA ALA A 18 10.97 10.36 5.73
C ALA A 18 11.15 10.25 4.21
N HIS A 19 10.32 9.46 3.53
CA HIS A 19 10.33 9.33 2.07
C HIS A 19 9.39 10.33 1.37
N GLY A 20 8.61 11.11 2.10
CA GLY A 20 7.69 12.09 1.53
C GLY A 20 6.57 11.45 0.69
N TYR A 21 6.11 10.25 1.03
CA TYR A 21 4.99 9.64 0.32
C TYR A 21 3.72 10.46 0.58
N SER A 22 2.97 10.74 -0.49
CA SER A 22 1.64 11.36 -0.38
C SER A 22 0.67 10.45 0.38
N GLU A 23 -0.49 11.00 0.73
CA GLU A 23 -1.58 10.21 1.31
C GLU A 23 -2.02 9.08 0.36
N THR A 24 -2.20 9.40 -0.92
CA THR A 24 -2.58 8.45 -1.97
C THR A 24 -1.55 7.32 -2.11
N GLN A 25 -0.27 7.66 -2.22
CA GLN A 25 0.81 6.66 -2.26
C GLN A 25 0.82 5.80 -1.00
N THR A 26 0.56 6.39 0.18
CA THR A 26 0.50 5.65 1.45
C THR A 26 -0.64 4.63 1.48
N LYS A 27 -1.83 5.02 0.99
CA LYS A 27 -3.00 4.13 0.89
C LYS A 27 -2.74 2.95 -0.02
N VAL A 28 -2.24 3.20 -1.24
CA VAL A 28 -1.92 2.14 -2.21
C VAL A 28 -0.82 1.22 -1.67
N ARG A 29 0.24 1.77 -1.09
CA ARG A 29 1.31 0.97 -0.45
C ARG A 29 0.77 0.07 0.65
N SER A 30 -0.25 0.51 1.38
CA SER A 30 -0.92 -0.27 2.42
C SER A 30 -1.76 -1.40 1.84
N ALA A 31 -2.61 -1.10 0.87
CA ALA A 31 -3.43 -2.10 0.18
C ALA A 31 -2.58 -3.19 -0.49
N THR A 32 -1.38 -2.84 -0.99
CA THR A 32 -0.44 -3.77 -1.63
C THR A 32 0.72 -4.21 -0.72
N SER A 33 0.56 -4.23 0.62
CA SER A 33 1.65 -4.62 1.55
C SER A 33 2.08 -6.09 1.38
N ASN A 34 3.18 -6.56 1.96
CA ASN A 34 3.53 -8.01 1.88
C ASN A 34 2.81 -8.84 2.94
N ASP A 35 1.79 -8.28 3.60
CA ASP A 35 1.07 -8.96 4.68
C ASP A 35 0.13 -10.03 4.11
N HIS A 36 -0.24 -11.01 4.93
CA HIS A 36 -1.13 -12.10 4.57
C HIS A 36 -2.60 -11.65 4.48
N ILE A 37 -2.92 -10.50 5.06
CA ILE A 37 -4.27 -9.94 5.13
C ILE A 37 -4.59 -9.27 3.78
N PRO A 38 -5.72 -9.60 3.15
CA PRO A 38 -6.16 -8.93 1.93
C PRO A 38 -6.55 -7.47 2.22
N PRO A 39 -6.49 -6.57 1.23
CA PRO A 39 -7.00 -5.21 1.40
C PRO A 39 -8.50 -5.27 1.70
N SER A 40 -8.99 -4.40 2.58
CA SER A 40 -10.42 -4.34 2.85
C SER A 40 -11.16 -3.67 1.69
N GLY A 41 -12.44 -4.02 1.49
CA GLY A 41 -13.29 -3.37 0.48
C GLY A 41 -13.35 -1.86 0.64
N LEU A 42 -13.28 -1.34 1.89
CA LEU A 42 -13.21 0.10 2.16
C LEU A 42 -11.91 0.71 1.62
N GLN A 43 -10.76 0.08 1.84
CA GLN A 43 -9.49 0.57 1.32
C GLN A 43 -9.49 0.59 -0.22
N MET A 44 -10.04 -0.45 -0.84
CA MET A 44 -10.16 -0.52 -2.30
C MET A 44 -11.13 0.52 -2.84
N HIS A 45 -12.24 0.77 -2.15
CA HIS A 45 -13.20 1.82 -2.50
C HIS A 45 -12.56 3.22 -2.45
N GLU A 46 -11.81 3.53 -1.40
CA GLU A 46 -11.10 4.81 -1.30
C GLU A 46 -10.10 5.01 -2.44
N ILE A 47 -9.32 3.98 -2.78
CA ILE A 47 -8.39 4.03 -3.93
C ILE A 47 -9.15 4.23 -5.24
N ALA A 48 -10.30 3.56 -5.41
CA ALA A 48 -11.14 3.72 -6.60
C ALA A 48 -11.66 5.17 -6.73
N VAL A 49 -12.10 5.78 -5.63
CA VAL A 49 -12.52 7.20 -5.63
C VAL A 49 -11.35 8.14 -5.98
N LEU A 50 -10.16 7.89 -5.43
CA LEU A 50 -8.97 8.70 -5.72
C LEU A 50 -8.54 8.61 -7.19
N SER A 51 -8.81 7.49 -7.85
CA SER A 51 -8.43 7.29 -9.27
C SER A 51 -9.09 8.28 -10.25
N TYR A 52 -10.15 8.97 -9.84
CA TYR A 52 -10.79 10.02 -10.65
C TYR A 52 -10.02 11.36 -10.66
N ASN A 53 -9.07 11.55 -9.74
CA ASN A 53 -8.19 12.72 -9.75
C ASN A 53 -6.90 12.42 -10.54
N PRO A 54 -6.53 13.22 -11.56
CA PRO A 54 -5.36 12.94 -12.39
C PRO A 54 -4.02 12.86 -11.65
N ILE A 55 -3.84 13.65 -10.58
CA ILE A 55 -2.62 13.65 -9.77
C ILE A 55 -2.55 12.35 -8.98
N ASP A 56 -3.63 12.03 -8.26
CA ASP A 56 -3.73 10.80 -7.47
C ASP A 56 -3.63 9.55 -8.36
N PHE A 57 -4.23 9.57 -9.54
CA PHE A 57 -4.11 8.49 -10.52
C PHE A 57 -2.64 8.20 -10.87
N THR A 58 -1.88 9.24 -11.16
CA THR A 58 -0.45 9.11 -11.50
C THR A 58 0.32 8.48 -10.34
N GLU A 59 0.05 8.91 -9.12
CA GLU A 59 0.66 8.37 -7.90
C GLU A 59 0.25 6.92 -7.60
N ILE A 60 -1.01 6.56 -7.87
CA ILE A 60 -1.50 5.18 -7.75
C ILE A 60 -0.72 4.28 -8.70
N ILE A 61 -0.62 4.66 -9.97
CA ILE A 61 0.09 3.89 -10.99
C ILE A 61 1.59 3.77 -10.67
N GLU A 62 2.22 4.83 -10.16
CA GLU A 62 3.64 4.79 -9.76
C GLU A 62 3.91 3.72 -8.70
N ILE A 63 3.03 3.58 -7.69
CA ILE A 63 3.17 2.53 -6.68
C ILE A 63 2.88 1.16 -7.31
N ILE A 64 1.83 1.02 -8.11
CA ILE A 64 1.48 -0.26 -8.74
C ILE A 64 2.62 -0.77 -9.62
N ASP A 65 3.21 0.09 -10.45
CA ASP A 65 4.34 -0.26 -11.32
C ASP A 65 5.53 -0.79 -10.51
N LYS A 66 5.90 -0.10 -9.42
CA LYS A 66 6.94 -0.57 -8.50
C LYS A 66 6.62 -1.94 -7.89
N ARG A 67 5.35 -2.18 -7.54
CA ARG A 67 4.90 -3.43 -6.92
C ARG A 67 4.91 -4.60 -7.89
N LEU A 68 4.51 -4.38 -9.15
CA LEU A 68 4.54 -5.40 -10.19
C LEU A 68 5.96 -5.88 -10.51
N ASN A 69 6.95 -5.01 -10.28
CA ASN A 69 8.37 -5.31 -10.48
C ASN A 69 9.07 -5.96 -9.26
N ASP A 70 8.39 -6.13 -8.12
CA ASP A 70 8.96 -6.77 -6.93
C ASP A 70 9.19 -8.28 -7.13
N LYS A 71 10.28 -8.81 -6.56
CA LYS A 71 10.76 -10.19 -6.81
C LYS A 71 10.83 -11.05 -5.55
N GLY A 72 10.77 -12.36 -5.74
CA GLY A 72 11.06 -13.37 -4.72
C GLY A 72 10.15 -13.30 -3.50
N LYS A 73 10.71 -12.94 -2.33
CA LYS A 73 10.00 -12.91 -1.03
C LYS A 73 8.83 -11.92 -0.96
N TYR A 74 8.68 -11.05 -1.97
CA TYR A 74 7.66 -10.01 -2.05
C TYR A 74 6.51 -10.35 -3.02
N TRP A 75 6.31 -11.63 -3.34
CA TRP A 75 5.24 -12.06 -4.26
C TRP A 75 3.84 -11.56 -3.89
N ARG A 76 3.54 -11.29 -2.61
CA ARG A 76 2.24 -10.73 -2.18
C ARG A 76 2.08 -9.23 -2.43
N HIS A 77 3.16 -8.54 -2.81
CA HIS A 77 3.03 -7.19 -3.38
C HIS A 77 2.35 -7.24 -4.75
N VAL A 78 2.69 -8.27 -5.54
CA VAL A 78 2.17 -8.51 -6.89
C VAL A 78 0.79 -9.16 -6.83
N TYR A 79 0.66 -10.23 -6.04
CA TYR A 79 -0.57 -11.00 -5.95
C TYR A 79 -1.32 -10.72 -4.65
N LYS A 80 -2.50 -10.10 -4.79
CA LYS A 80 -3.48 -9.90 -3.73
C LYS A 80 -4.69 -10.78 -4.00
N HIS A 81 -4.87 -11.81 -3.19
CA HIS A 81 -6.11 -12.58 -3.21
C HIS A 81 -7.21 -11.81 -2.48
N GLU A 82 -8.43 -11.90 -3.01
CA GLU A 82 -9.67 -11.61 -2.31
C GLU A 82 -10.24 -12.96 -1.85
N ASN A 83 -10.82 -13.02 -0.66
CA ASN A 83 -11.49 -14.23 -0.14
C ASN A 83 -12.99 -14.14 -0.41
#